data_AF-A0A060CDW0-F1
#
_entry.id   AF-A0A060CDW0-F1
#
_cell.length_a   1.000
_cell.length_b   1.000
_cell.length_c   1.000
_cell.angle_alpha   90.00
_cell.angle_beta   90.00
_cell.angle_gamma   90.00
#
_symmetry.space_group_name_H-M   'P 1'
#
loop_
_entity.id
_entity.type
_entity.pdbx_description
1 polymer ?
#
loop_
_entity_poly.entity_id
_entity_poly.type
_entity_poly.pdbx_seq_one_letter_code
_entity_poly.pdbx_strand_id
1 'polypeptide(L)'
;NNTREVGYEGDVSQSKPAKNPMLAITREDREKLLNFINYKDTSILTVSVMGELDTMRKTYVLNRGAYDAPAEEVKPVAVTAVMEFDVNHYPQNRLGLAAWTVDKKNPLTARVFVNQLWQQFFGRGIVKTTGDFGMQGDLPSHPEFIRLAG
;
A
#
# COMPACT_ATOMS: atom_id res chain seq x y z
N ASN A 1 0.33 -9.43 2.14
CA ASN A 1 -1.04 -8.89 2.21
C ASN A 1 -1.85 -9.73 3.20
N ASN A 2 -1.32 -10.01 4.39
CA ASN A 2 -2.00 -10.92 5.33
C ASN A 2 -2.22 -10.16 6.62
N THR A 3 -3.35 -9.47 6.69
CA THR A 3 -3.88 -8.94 7.96
C THR A 3 -4.69 -10.08 8.59
N ARG A 4 -4.59 -10.26 9.91
CA ARG A 4 -5.42 -11.27 10.61
C ARG A 4 -6.87 -10.81 10.56
N GLU A 5 -7.70 -11.46 9.75
CA GLU A 5 -9.15 -11.21 9.73
C GLU A 5 -9.87 -12.03 10.79
N VAL A 6 -10.94 -11.47 11.33
CA VAL A 6 -11.79 -12.09 12.35
C VAL A 6 -12.98 -12.73 11.62
N GLY A 7 -12.85 -13.99 11.22
CA GLY A 7 -13.88 -14.75 10.51
C GLY A 7 -14.03 -16.17 11.05
N TYR A 8 -15.23 -16.73 10.99
CA TYR A 8 -15.52 -18.08 11.47
C TYR A 8 -15.07 -19.15 10.46
N GLU A 9 -14.26 -20.11 10.91
CA GLU A 9 -13.85 -21.29 10.13
C GLU A 9 -14.74 -22.48 10.50
N GLY A 10 -15.36 -23.14 9.51
CA GLY A 10 -16.12 -24.38 9.69
C GLY A 10 -15.39 -25.57 9.05
N ASP A 11 -15.36 -26.71 9.75
CA ASP A 11 -14.87 -27.98 9.21
C ASP A 11 -16.06 -28.88 8.85
N VAL A 12 -16.06 -29.44 7.64
CA VAL A 12 -17.11 -30.37 7.17
C VAL A 12 -16.40 -31.61 6.66
N SER A 13 -16.70 -32.72 7.33
CA SER A 13 -15.97 -33.98 7.36
C SER A 13 -15.87 -34.78 6.06
N GLN A 14 -16.19 -34.22 4.87
CA GLN A 14 -15.56 -34.51 3.56
C GLN A 14 -16.29 -33.81 2.39
N SER A 15 -15.54 -33.50 1.32
CA SER A 15 -15.78 -32.54 0.23
C SER A 15 -15.83 -31.07 0.68
N LYS A 16 -14.64 -30.48 0.85
CA LYS A 16 -14.50 -29.06 1.24
C LYS A 16 -14.86 -28.15 0.06
N PRO A 17 -15.94 -27.38 0.12
CA PRO A 17 -16.18 -26.30 -0.83
C PRO A 17 -15.13 -25.21 -0.60
N ALA A 18 -14.77 -24.47 -1.65
CA ALA A 18 -13.77 -23.42 -1.60
C ALA A 18 -14.02 -22.44 -0.44
N LYS A 19 -12.92 -21.99 0.17
CA LYS A 19 -12.82 -21.01 1.24
C LYS A 19 -13.61 -19.74 0.87
N ASN A 20 -14.85 -19.62 1.34
CA ASN A 20 -15.68 -18.44 1.15
C ASN A 20 -15.70 -17.66 2.46
N PRO A 21 -14.87 -16.62 2.64
CA PRO A 21 -14.94 -15.84 3.85
C PRO A 21 -16.26 -15.08 3.86
N MET A 22 -17.00 -15.32 4.93
CA MET A 22 -18.24 -14.63 5.23
C MET A 22 -17.95 -13.66 6.37
N LEU A 23 -18.16 -12.37 6.11
CA LEU A 23 -18.04 -11.34 7.13
C LEU A 23 -19.43 -11.09 7.73
N ALA A 24 -19.53 -11.27 9.05
CA ALA A 24 -20.71 -10.86 9.80
C ALA A 24 -20.57 -9.39 10.18
N ILE A 25 -21.35 -8.53 9.55
CA ILE A 25 -21.40 -7.10 9.88
C ILE A 25 -22.33 -6.95 11.09
N THR A 26 -21.77 -6.58 12.22
CA THR A 26 -22.54 -6.32 13.43
C THR A 26 -23.20 -4.95 13.38
N ARG A 27 -24.14 -4.70 14.29
CA ARG A 27 -24.73 -3.37 14.48
C ARG A 27 -23.67 -2.32 14.81
N GLU A 28 -22.68 -2.69 15.63
CA GLU A 28 -21.59 -1.80 16.03
C GLU A 28 -20.71 -1.41 14.83
N ASP A 29 -20.35 -2.39 13.99
CA ASP A 29 -19.58 -2.15 12.76
C ASP A 29 -20.32 -1.19 11.82
N ARG A 30 -21.64 -1.33 11.70
CA ARG A 30 -22.48 -0.41 10.91
C ARG A 30 -22.50 0.99 11.47
N GLU A 31 -22.65 1.14 12.78
CA GLU A 31 -22.72 2.46 13.41
C GLU A 31 -21.37 3.20 13.38
N LYS A 32 -20.24 2.48 13.49
CA LYS A 32 -18.90 3.08 13.57
C LYS A 32 -18.15 3.14 12.25
N LEU A 33 -18.21 2.09 11.44
CA LEU A 33 -17.34 1.91 10.26
C LEU A 33 -18.13 1.94 8.95
N LEU A 34 -19.34 1.39 8.92
CA LEU A 34 -20.13 1.17 7.71
C LEU A 34 -21.47 1.94 7.74
N ASN A 35 -21.43 3.20 8.18
CA ASN A 35 -22.62 4.04 8.37
C ASN A 35 -23.42 4.31 7.08
N PHE A 36 -22.79 4.10 5.93
CA PHE A 36 -23.41 4.19 4.61
C PHE A 36 -24.33 3.01 4.28
N ILE A 37 -24.27 1.90 5.03
CA ILE A 37 -25.15 0.73 4.84
C ILE A 37 -26.51 1.01 5.50
N ASN A 38 -27.51 1.36 4.69
CA ASN A 38 -28.87 1.64 5.15
C ASN A 38 -29.69 0.34 5.31
N TYR A 39 -29.38 -0.41 6.36
CA TYR A 39 -30.09 -1.64 6.74
C TYR A 39 -30.91 -1.39 8.00
N LYS A 40 -32.24 -1.53 7.91
CA LYS A 40 -33.18 -1.17 9.01
C LYS A 40 -33.34 -2.25 10.07
N ASP A 41 -32.94 -3.48 9.77
CA ASP A 41 -33.11 -4.61 10.66
C ASP A 41 -31.97 -4.69 11.70
N THR A 42 -32.29 -5.25 12.87
CA THR A 42 -31.36 -5.54 13.97
C THR A 42 -30.62 -6.87 13.79
N SER A 43 -30.98 -7.65 12.76
CA SER A 43 -30.33 -8.90 12.40
C SER A 43 -28.89 -8.71 11.92
N ILE A 44 -28.04 -9.71 12.18
CA ILE A 44 -26.66 -9.75 11.67
C ILE A 44 -26.71 -9.90 10.14
N LEU A 45 -25.99 -9.04 9.42
CA LEU A 45 -25.86 -9.12 7.97
C LEU A 45 -24.60 -9.91 7.62
N THR A 46 -24.76 -11.02 6.91
CA THR A 46 -23.64 -11.82 6.41
C THR A 46 -23.38 -11.49 4.95
N VAL A 47 -22.14 -11.07 4.64
CA VAL A 47 -21.72 -10.76 3.26
C VAL A 47 -20.54 -11.64 2.86
N SER A 48 -20.52 -12.09 1.60
CA SER A 48 -19.35 -12.75 1.03
C SER A 48 -18.26 -11.71 0.76
N VAL A 49 -17.06 -11.96 1.27
CA VAL A 49 -15.90 -11.11 1.02
C VAL A 49 -14.80 -11.93 0.33
N MET A 50 -13.85 -11.24 -0.30
CA MET A 50 -12.66 -11.88 -0.84
C MET A 50 -11.72 -12.24 0.31
N GLY A 51 -11.30 -13.50 0.39
CA GLY A 51 -10.37 -13.97 1.41
C GLY A 51 -8.94 -13.71 1.05
N GLU A 52 -8.16 -13.26 2.02
CA GLU A 52 -6.71 -13.33 1.91
C GLU A 52 -6.24 -14.79 2.06
N LEU A 53 -5.10 -15.09 1.44
CA LEU A 53 -4.43 -16.38 1.57
C LEU A 53 -3.86 -16.52 2.99
N ASP A 54 -3.88 -17.72 3.58
CA ASP A 54 -3.31 -17.93 4.93
C ASP A 54 -1.78 -17.76 4.93
N THR A 55 -1.16 -17.99 3.78
CA THR A 55 0.28 -17.92 3.58
C THR A 55 0.64 -16.72 2.71
N MET A 56 1.79 -16.11 3.01
CA MET A 56 2.30 -15.02 2.20
C MET A 56 2.83 -15.59 0.88
N ARG A 57 2.34 -15.07 -0.25
CA ARG A 57 2.87 -15.44 -1.57
C ARG A 57 4.33 -14.97 -1.68
N LYS A 58 5.24 -15.91 -1.92
CA LYS A 58 6.63 -15.61 -2.25
C LYS A 58 6.71 -14.86 -3.57
N THR A 59 7.53 -13.82 -3.61
CA THR A 59 7.79 -13.00 -4.80
C THR A 59 9.27 -13.00 -5.07
N TYR A 60 9.67 -12.91 -6.33
CA TYR A 60 11.08 -13.01 -6.75
C TYR A 60 11.46 -11.84 -7.66
N VAL A 61 12.73 -11.41 -7.57
CA VAL A 61 13.34 -10.64 -8.66
C VAL A 61 13.46 -11.57 -9.86
N LEU A 62 13.03 -11.10 -11.04
CA LEU A 62 13.08 -11.87 -12.27
C LEU A 62 14.38 -11.57 -13.02
N ASN A 63 15.05 -12.62 -13.50
CA ASN A 63 16.23 -12.46 -14.34
C ASN A 63 15.86 -11.73 -15.64
N ARG A 64 16.33 -10.48 -15.77
CA ARG A 64 16.04 -9.59 -16.91
C ARG A 64 14.53 -9.40 -17.16
N GLY A 65 13.69 -9.54 -16.12
CA GLY A 65 12.24 -9.38 -16.23
C GLY A 65 11.50 -10.56 -16.88
N ALA A 66 12.17 -11.69 -17.17
CA ALA A 66 11.51 -12.87 -17.73
C ALA A 66 10.64 -13.56 -16.67
N TYR A 67 9.35 -13.72 -16.95
CA TYR A 67 8.33 -14.20 -15.98
C TYR A 67 8.57 -15.64 -15.51
N ASP A 68 9.26 -16.44 -16.31
CA ASP A 68 9.59 -17.85 -16.07
C ASP A 68 10.99 -18.04 -15.47
N ALA A 69 11.73 -16.96 -15.21
CA ALA A 69 13.09 -16.99 -14.68
C ALA A 69 13.19 -16.30 -13.30
N PRO A 70 12.58 -16.86 -12.24
CA PRO A 70 12.72 -16.34 -10.88
C PRO A 70 14.16 -16.48 -10.39
N ALA A 71 14.66 -15.44 -9.73
CA ALA A 71 15.97 -15.41 -9.09
C ALA A 71 15.81 -15.28 -7.56
N GLU A 72 16.13 -14.13 -6.99
CA GLU A 72 16.15 -13.92 -5.54
C GLU A 72 14.74 -13.68 -4.98
N GLU A 73 14.39 -14.37 -3.89
CA GLU A 73 13.13 -14.12 -3.16
C GLU A 73 13.20 -12.75 -2.47
N VAL A 74 12.20 -11.90 -2.69
CA VAL A 74 12.11 -10.58 -2.07
C VAL A 74 11.13 -10.57 -0.92
N LYS A 75 11.47 -9.82 0.13
CA LYS A 75 10.57 -9.53 1.25
C LYS A 75 9.90 -8.17 1.06
N PRO A 76 8.73 -7.93 1.67
CA PRO A 76 8.13 -6.60 1.68
C PRO A 76 9.05 -5.60 2.40
N VAL A 77 9.64 -4.70 1.63
CA VAL A 77 10.55 -3.64 2.08
C VAL A 77 10.44 -2.47 1.11
N ALA A 78 10.71 -1.25 1.58
CA ALA A 78 10.79 -0.07 0.70
C ALA A 78 12.15 0.02 -0.02
N VAL A 79 12.25 0.97 -0.95
CA VAL A 79 13.47 1.21 -1.73
C VAL A 79 14.52 1.89 -0.84
N THR A 80 15.55 1.13 -0.47
CA THR A 80 16.63 1.60 0.42
C THR A 80 17.44 2.77 -0.14
N ALA A 81 17.43 2.97 -1.47
CA ALA A 81 18.08 4.10 -2.10
C ALA A 81 17.44 5.47 -1.76
N VAL A 82 16.20 5.49 -1.28
CA VAL A 82 15.50 6.72 -0.88
C VAL A 82 15.70 7.03 0.60
N MET A 83 15.46 6.03 1.44
CA MET A 83 15.56 6.09 2.90
C MET A 83 15.58 4.65 3.43
N GLU A 84 16.27 4.41 4.55
CA GLU A 84 16.25 3.10 5.22
C GLU A 84 14.81 2.70 5.60
N PHE A 85 14.51 1.39 5.49
CA PHE A 85 13.26 0.81 5.98
C PHE A 85 13.53 0.03 7.26
N ASP A 86 13.41 0.68 8.41
CA ASP A 86 13.55 0.03 9.71
C ASP A 86 12.33 -0.86 9.99
N VAL A 87 12.53 -2.18 9.97
CA VAL A 87 11.48 -3.19 10.20
C VAL A 87 10.89 -3.17 11.62
N ASN A 88 11.59 -2.55 12.58
CA ASN A 88 11.07 -2.37 13.94
C ASN A 88 10.13 -1.18 14.02
N HIS A 89 10.30 -0.20 13.13
CA HIS A 89 9.49 1.01 13.08
C HIS A 89 8.35 0.92 12.07
N TYR A 90 8.60 0.32 10.91
CA TYR A 90 7.62 0.13 9.85
C TYR A 90 7.28 -1.36 9.68
N PRO A 91 6.00 -1.77 9.87
CA PRO A 91 5.63 -3.16 9.64
C PRO A 91 5.79 -3.53 8.17
N GLN A 92 6.21 -4.78 7.88
CA GLN A 92 6.46 -5.28 6.52
C GLN A 92 5.16 -5.58 5.76
N ASN A 93 4.32 -4.57 5.58
CA ASN A 93 3.05 -4.61 4.89
C ASN A 93 2.76 -3.24 4.24
N ARG A 94 1.58 -3.10 3.63
CA ARG A 94 1.18 -1.85 2.95
C ARG A 94 1.10 -0.65 3.90
N LEU A 95 0.73 -0.88 5.16
CA LEU A 95 0.66 0.17 6.17
C LEU A 95 2.06 0.72 6.49
N GLY A 96 3.05 -0.15 6.67
CA GLY A 96 4.43 0.31 6.90
C GLY A 96 5.02 1.02 5.69
N LEU A 97 4.73 0.57 4.46
CA LEU A 97 5.12 1.31 3.26
C LEU A 97 4.47 2.70 3.21
N ALA A 98 3.18 2.81 3.55
CA ALA A 98 2.49 4.10 3.59
C ALA A 98 3.12 5.03 4.64
N ALA A 99 3.37 4.54 5.85
CA ALA A 99 4.03 5.28 6.92
C ALA A 99 5.45 5.74 6.52
N TRP A 100 6.25 4.84 5.92
CA TRP A 100 7.58 5.16 5.39
C TRP A 100 7.54 6.21 4.27
N THR A 101 6.49 6.18 3.43
CA THR A 101 6.34 7.13 2.32
C THR A 101 6.05 8.53 2.84
N VAL A 102 5.19 8.68 3.86
CA VAL A 102 4.81 9.99 4.40
C VAL A 102 5.68 10.46 5.56
N ASP A 103 6.73 9.70 5.91
CA ASP A 103 7.66 10.08 6.97
C ASP A 103 8.36 11.41 6.64
N LYS A 104 8.52 12.26 7.65
CA LYS A 104 9.20 13.56 7.49
C LYS A 104 10.68 13.41 7.10
N LYS A 105 11.29 12.28 7.40
CA LYS A 105 12.66 11.94 6.99
C LYS A 105 12.74 11.50 5.53
N ASN A 106 11.61 11.14 4.90
CA ASN A 106 11.59 10.78 3.49
C ASN A 106 11.85 12.02 2.63
N PRO A 107 12.97 12.08 1.89
CA PRO A 107 13.36 13.30 1.19
C PRO A 107 12.54 13.54 -0.08
N LEU A 108 11.82 12.55 -0.60
CA LEU A 108 11.18 12.65 -1.92
C LEU A 108 9.72 13.10 -1.85
N THR A 109 8.94 12.58 -0.91
CA THR A 109 7.48 12.76 -0.90
C THR A 109 7.07 14.23 -0.87
N ALA A 110 7.66 15.01 0.03
CA ALA A 110 7.40 16.45 0.10
C ALA A 110 7.84 17.18 -1.18
N ARG A 111 9.01 16.82 -1.74
CA ARG A 111 9.56 17.44 -2.96
C ARG A 111 8.67 17.22 -4.18
N VAL A 112 8.22 15.98 -4.36
CA VAL A 112 7.30 15.60 -5.45
C VAL A 112 5.97 16.36 -5.30
N PHE A 113 5.42 16.38 -4.09
CA PHE A 113 4.14 17.04 -3.82
C PHE A 113 4.21 18.56 -4.04
N VAL A 114 5.25 19.23 -3.52
CA VAL A 114 5.47 20.68 -3.76
C VAL A 114 5.61 20.98 -5.25
N ASN A 115 6.34 20.14 -5.99
CA ASN A 115 6.47 20.32 -7.44
C ASN A 115 5.15 20.17 -8.19
N GLN A 116 4.30 19.22 -7.78
CA GLN A 116 2.95 19.04 -8.34
C GLN A 116 2.07 20.25 -8.05
N LEU A 117 2.05 20.75 -6.81
CA LEU A 117 1.30 21.97 -6.45
C LEU A 117 1.81 23.16 -7.26
N TRP A 118 3.12 23.36 -7.35
CA TRP A 118 3.70 24.43 -8.13
C TRP A 118 3.29 24.36 -9.61
N GLN A 119 3.31 23.17 -10.21
CA GLN A 119 2.82 22.98 -11.58
C GLN A 119 1.34 23.34 -11.71
N GLN A 120 0.49 23.00 -10.73
CA GLN A 120 -0.94 23.34 -10.76
C GLN A 120 -1.17 24.86 -10.75
N PHE A 121 -0.38 25.61 -9.99
CA PHE A 121 -0.52 27.07 -9.92
C PHE A 121 0.09 27.81 -11.11
N PHE A 122 1.25 27.37 -11.59
CA PHE A 122 2.05 28.12 -12.58
C PHE A 122 2.10 27.50 -13.97
N GLY A 123 1.44 26.35 -14.19
CA GLY A 123 1.43 25.61 -15.45
C GLY A 123 2.73 24.85 -15.75
N ARG A 124 3.78 25.02 -14.94
CA ARG A 124 5.07 24.33 -15.08
C ARG A 124 5.69 24.08 -13.71
N GLY A 125 6.08 22.83 -13.44
CA GLY A 125 6.80 22.46 -12.22
C GLY A 125 8.23 23.02 -12.17
N ILE A 126 8.80 23.11 -10.97
CA ILE A 126 10.21 23.45 -10.74
C ILE A 126 11.10 22.38 -11.42
N VAL A 127 10.73 21.12 -11.26
CA VAL A 127 11.13 20.01 -12.14
C VAL A 127 10.03 19.87 -13.18
N LYS A 128 10.37 20.05 -14.47
CA LYS A 128 9.38 20.04 -15.56
C LYS A 128 8.78 18.64 -15.78
N THR A 129 9.58 17.60 -15.59
CA THR A 129 9.18 16.19 -15.66
C THR A 129 8.52 15.76 -14.35
N THR A 130 7.28 16.16 -14.12
CA THR A 130 6.63 15.96 -12.81
C THR A 130 6.37 14.50 -12.43
N GLY A 131 6.51 13.57 -13.37
CA GLY A 131 6.48 12.13 -13.12
C GLY A 131 7.86 11.48 -12.94
N ASP A 132 8.96 12.21 -13.14
CA ASP A 132 10.31 11.65 -13.10
C ASP A 132 11.30 12.60 -12.42
N PHE A 133 11.75 12.18 -11.23
CA PHE A 133 12.76 12.87 -10.41
C PHE A 133 14.08 12.09 -10.35
N GLY A 134 14.21 11.07 -11.19
CA GLY A 134 15.40 10.24 -11.32
C GLY A 134 16.31 10.72 -12.46
N MET A 135 17.11 9.79 -13.00
CA MET A 135 18.12 10.10 -14.03
C MET A 135 17.54 10.55 -15.38
N GLN A 136 16.27 10.23 -15.64
CA GLN A 136 15.57 10.60 -16.86
C GLN A 136 14.73 11.89 -16.69
N GLY A 137 14.69 12.43 -15.47
CA GLY A 137 14.03 13.69 -15.17
C GLY A 137 14.87 14.92 -15.55
N ASP A 138 14.18 16.03 -15.81
CA ASP A 138 14.82 17.33 -15.96
C ASP A 138 15.41 17.80 -14.62
N LEU A 139 16.51 18.54 -14.68
CA LEU A 139 17.04 19.22 -13.49
C LEU A 139 16.05 20.31 -13.01
N PRO A 140 15.96 20.54 -11.68
CA PRO A 140 15.13 21.62 -11.16
C PRO A 140 15.64 22.97 -11.66
N SER A 141 14.73 23.84 -12.11
CA SER A 141 15.08 25.19 -12.58
C SER A 141 15.67 26.07 -11.47
N HIS A 142 15.20 25.86 -10.23
CA HIS A 142 15.58 26.60 -9.02
C HIS A 142 15.83 25.57 -7.92
N PRO A 143 17.03 24.96 -7.89
CA PRO A 143 17.31 23.81 -7.03
C PRO A 143 17.13 24.07 -5.54
N GLU A 144 17.34 25.31 -5.10
CA GLU A 144 17.19 25.79 -3.73
C GLU A 144 15.77 25.61 -3.17
N PHE A 145 14.74 25.62 -4.01
CA PHE A 145 13.35 25.44 -3.56
C PHE A 145 12.96 23.98 -3.31
N ILE A 146 13.72 23.03 -3.86
CA ILE A 146 13.43 21.59 -3.73
C ILE A 146 14.48 20.88 -2.88
N ARG A 147 15.71 21.41 -2.75
CA ARG A 147 16.72 20.86 -1.84
C ARG A 147 16.49 21.34 -0.41
N LEU A 148 15.59 20.67 0.30
CA LEU A 148 15.63 20.63 1.77
C LEU A 148 16.29 19.31 2.19
N ALA A 149 17.37 19.42 2.97
CA ALA A 149 18.25 18.37 3.51
C ALA A 149 19.41 17.93 2.59
N GLY A 150 20.61 18.40 2.95
CA GLY A 150 21.82 17.57 2.98
C GLY A 150 21.96 16.90 4.34
#